data_AF-A0A6G6Y4X5-F1
#
_entry.id   AF-A0A6G6Y4X5-F1
#
_cell.length_a   1.000
_cell.length_b   1.000
_cell.length_c   1.000
_cell.angle_alpha   90.00
_cell.angle_beta   90.00
_cell.angle_gamma   90.00
#
_symmetry.space_group_name_H-M   'P 1'
#
loop_
_entity.id
_entity.type
_entity.pdbx_description
1 polymer ?
#
loop_
_entity_poly.entity_id
_entity_poly.type
_entity_poly.pdbx_seq_one_letter_code
_entity_poly.pdbx_strand_id
1 'polypeptide(L)' 'MTTTADQIAGLEAALASGELTVESDGERVTYQSVPAMMQALDYLKRKEATEAAPAGGVRPRTTVAVFDPN' A
#
# COMPACT_ATOMS: atom_id res chain seq x y z
N MET A 1 -14.73 -7.81 6.96
CA MET A 1 -13.34 -7.88 6.49
C MET A 1 -13.19 -6.78 5.46
N THR A 2 -12.66 -5.63 5.88
CA THR A 2 -12.36 -4.53 4.97
C THR A 2 -11.33 -5.00 3.96
N THR A 3 -11.57 -4.72 2.68
CA THR A 3 -10.53 -4.93 1.68
C THR A 3 -9.70 -3.65 1.53
N THR A 4 -8.44 -3.79 1.12
CA THR A 4 -7.57 -2.63 0.87
C THR A 4 -8.18 -1.69 -0.20
N ALA A 5 -8.97 -2.25 -1.14
CA ALA A 5 -9.74 -1.50 -2.13
C ALA A 5 -10.78 -0.55 -1.50
N ASP A 6 -11.49 -0.98 -0.44
CA ASP A 6 -12.47 -0.12 0.25
C ASP A 6 -11.80 1.08 0.93
N GLN A 7 -10.59 0.87 1.47
CA GLN A 7 -9.80 1.96 2.07
C GLN A 7 -9.34 2.96 1.00
N ILE A 8 -8.91 2.48 -0.18
CA ILE A 8 -8.52 3.35 -1.29
C ILE A 8 -9.71 4.18 -1.77
N ALA A 9 -10.89 3.58 -1.91
CA ALA A 9 -12.10 4.30 -2.33
C ALA A 9 -12.49 5.40 -1.32
N GLY A 10 -12.39 5.12 -0.02
CA GLY A 10 -12.63 6.12 1.03
C GLY A 10 -11.63 7.27 1.00
N LEU A 11 -10.34 6.98 0.79
CA LEU A 11 -9.32 8.01 0.63
C LEU A 11 -9.53 8.84 -0.64
N GLU A 12 -9.85 8.23 -1.78
CA GLU A 12 -10.10 8.93 -3.04
C GLU A 12 -11.32 9.85 -2.95
N ALA A 13 -12.39 9.43 -2.25
CA ALA A 13 -13.57 10.25 -2.01
C ALA A 13 -13.27 11.48 -1.13
N ALA A 14 -12.49 11.32 -0.05
CA ALA A 14 -12.11 12.44 0.81
C ALA A 14 -11.16 13.42 0.10
N LEU A 15 -10.22 12.91 -0.71
CA LEU A 15 -9.37 13.73 -1.58
C LEU A 15 -10.21 14.53 -2.59
N ALA A 16 -11.25 13.92 -3.17
CA ALA A 16 -12.15 14.59 -4.10
C ALA A 16 -13.05 15.64 -3.43
N SER A 17 -13.46 15.44 -2.18
CA SER A 17 -14.24 16.42 -1.41
C SER A 17 -13.40 17.56 -0.84
N GLY A 18 -12.08 17.40 -0.79
CA GLY A 18 -11.16 18.34 -0.14
C GLY A 18 -11.16 18.23 1.39
N GLU A 19 -11.71 17.13 1.92
CA GLU A 19 -11.79 16.90 3.35
C GLU A 19 -10.56 16.11 3.82
N LEU A 20 -9.97 16.53 4.94
CA LEU A 20 -8.80 15.86 5.51
C LEU A 20 -9.19 14.66 6.39
N THR A 21 -10.48 14.38 6.50
CA THR A 21 -11.02 13.30 7.32
C THR A 21 -11.54 12.22 6.40
N VAL A 22 -11.01 11.00 6.54
CA VAL A 22 -11.47 9.81 5.83
C VAL A 22 -12.15 8.90 6.82
N GLU A 23 -13.42 8.61 6.61
CA GLU A 23 -14.07 7.47 7.25
C GLU A 23 -13.96 6.27 6.31
N SER A 24 -13.13 5.30 6.70
CA SER A 24 -13.06 4.00 6.04
C SER A 24 -13.32 2.92 7.07
N ASP A 25 -14.32 2.08 6.80
CA ASP A 25 -14.62 0.87 7.57
C ASP A 25 -14.86 1.09 9.07
N GLY A 26 -15.52 2.19 9.42
CA GLY A 26 -15.81 2.54 10.81
C GLY A 26 -14.62 3.14 11.58
N GLU A 27 -13.46 3.26 10.93
CA GLU A 27 -12.32 4.01 11.44
C GLU A 27 -12.27 5.40 10.80
N ARG A 28 -12.29 6.42 11.65
CA ARG A 28 -12.15 7.82 11.23
C ARG A 28 -10.70 8.22 11.36
N VAL A 29 -10.04 8.41 10.22
CA VAL A 29 -8.66 8.86 10.14
C VAL A 29 -8.63 10.32 9.69
N THR A 30 -8.23 11.21 10.59
CA THR A 30 -7.99 12.62 10.26
C THR A 30 -6.52 12.81 9.90
N TYR A 31 -6.26 13.15 8.64
CA TYR A 31 -4.94 13.47 8.15
C TYR A 31 -4.62 14.95 8.41
N GLN A 32 -3.35 15.26 8.63
CA GLN A 32 -2.93 16.64 8.88
C GLN A 32 -2.81 17.48 7.60
N SER A 33 -2.75 16.83 6.43
CA SER A 33 -2.57 17.50 5.14
C SER A 33 -2.92 16.58 3.96
N VAL A 34 -3.27 17.18 2.82
CA VAL A 34 -3.51 16.49 1.54
C VAL A 34 -2.30 15.63 1.12
N PRO A 35 -1.03 16.10 1.17
CA PRO A 35 0.11 15.26 0.83
C PRO A 35 0.27 14.04 1.75
N ALA A 36 -0.07 14.15 3.05
CA ALA A 36 -0.06 12.99 3.95
C ALA A 36 -1.13 11.96 3.55
N MET A 37 -2.31 12.42 3.12
CA MET A 37 -3.38 11.57 2.61
C MET A 37 -2.97 10.88 1.29
N MET A 38 -2.29 11.59 0.39
CA MET A 38 -1.73 11.00 -0.84
C MET A 38 -0.66 9.93 -0.55
N GLN A 39 0.21 10.15 0.44
CA GLN A 39 1.20 9.15 0.86
C GLN A 39 0.53 7.88 1.41
N ALA A 40 -0.55 8.02 2.18
CA ALA A 40 -1.32 6.87 2.68
C ALA A 40 -1.97 6.09 1.53
N LEU A 41 -2.52 6.79 0.54
CA LEU A 41 -3.10 6.17 -0.66
C LEU A 41 -2.06 5.42 -1.49
N ASP A 42 -0.88 6.02 -1.70
CA ASP A 42 0.23 5.37 -2.39
C ASP A 42 0.75 4.13 -1.63
N TYR A 43 0.80 4.21 -0.30
CA TYR A 43 1.14 3.07 0.55
C TYR A 43 0.12 1.92 0.40
N LEU A 44 -1.17 2.22 0.42
CA LEU A 44 -2.23 1.23 0.23
C LEU A 44 -2.18 0.58 -1.16
N LYS A 45 -1.97 1.37 -2.22
CA LYS A 45 -1.78 0.84 -3.58
C LYS A 45 -0.56 -0.06 -3.72
N ARG A 46 0.56 0.29 -3.06
CA ARG A 46 1.76 -0.57 -3.00
C ARG A 46 1.50 -1.86 -2.21
N LYS A 47 0.74 -1.78 -1.13
CA LYS A 47 0.35 -2.93 -0.32
C LYS A 47 -0.56 -3.87 -1.11
N GLU A 48 -1.56 -3.34 -1.82
CA GLU A 48 -2.38 -4.14 -2.77
C GLU A 48 -1.54 -4.81 -3.84
N ALA A 49 -0.63 -4.08 -4.49
CA ALA A 49 0.24 -4.64 -5.51
C ALA A 49 1.16 -5.76 -4.95
N THR A 50 1.54 -5.65 -3.68
CA THR A 50 2.36 -6.66 -2.99
C THR A 50 1.55 -7.86 -2.53
N GLU A 51 0.31 -7.66 -2.05
CA GLU A 51 -0.62 -8.73 -1.67
C GLU A 51 -1.22 -9.47 -2.88
N ALA A 52 -1.42 -8.76 -4.00
CA ALA A 52 -1.89 -9.32 -5.26
C ALA A 52 -0.77 -10.02 -6.06
N ALA A 53 0.50 -9.78 -5.72
CA ALA A 53 1.59 -10.57 -6.27
C ALA A 53 1.55 -11.97 -5.62
N PRO A 54 1.31 -13.05 -6.39
CA PRO A 54 1.50 -14.39 -5.84
C PRO A 54 2.96 -14.50 -5.41
N ALA A 55 3.20 -15.25 -4.34
CA ALA A 55 4.52 -15.68 -3.90
C ALA A 55 5.21 -16.57 -4.96
N GLY A 56 5.49 -16.01 -6.13
CA GLY A 56 5.95 -16.70 -7.34
C GLY A 56 6.81 -15.84 -8.27
N GLY A 57 7.23 -14.66 -7.81
CA GLY A 57 8.24 -13.84 -8.48
C GLY A 57 9.60 -14.03 -7.83
N VAL A 58 10.48 -14.76 -8.51
CA VAL A 58 11.91 -14.92 -8.20
C VAL A 58 12.52 -13.57 -7.85
N ARG A 59 12.82 -13.36 -6.55
CA ARG A 59 13.93 -12.47 -6.19
C ARG A 59 15.18 -13.09 -6.80
N PRO A 60 16.06 -12.37 -7.52
CA PRO A 60 17.39 -12.90 -7.77
C PRO A 60 18.02 -13.15 -6.40
N ARG A 61 18.09 -14.43 -6.01
CA ARG A 61 19.02 -14.87 -4.98
C ARG A 61 20.39 -14.55 -5.58
N THR A 62 21.02 -13.49 -5.13
CA THR A 62 22.49 -13.41 -5.14
C THR A 62 22.98 -14.56 -4.26
N THR A 63 22.95 -15.77 -4.81
CA THR A 63 23.68 -16.92 -4.29
C THR A 63 25.12 -16.65 -4.73
N VAL A 64 25.92 -16.09 -3.83
CA VAL A 64 27.38 -16.11 -3.97
C VAL A 64 27.77 -17.58 -3.97
N ALA A 65 27.98 -18.15 -5.15
CA ALA A 65 28.72 -19.39 -5.29
C ALA A 65 30.19 -19.05 -5.01
N VAL A 66 30.67 -19.37 -3.81
CA VAL A 66 32.11 -19.48 -3.59
C VAL A 66 32.56 -20.71 -4.36
N PHE A 67 33.26 -20.47 -5.46
CA PHE A 67 33.96 -21.48 -6.23
C PHE A 67 35.16 -21.97 -5.40
N ASP A 68 35.15 -23.25 -5.03
CA ASP A 68 36.32 -23.93 -4.45
C ASP A 68 36.78 -25.03 -5.43
N PRO A 69 37.91 -24.85 -6.12
CA PRO A 69 38.57 -25.90 -6.86
C PRO A 69 39.72 -26.47 -6.03
N ASN A 70 39.54 -27.69 -5.49
CA ASN A 70 40.65 -28.59 -5.15
C ASN A 70 40.23 -30.05 -5.31
#